data_AF-A0AAF0V988-F1
#
_entry.id   AF-A0AAF0V988-F1
#
_cell.length_a   1.000
_cell.length_b   1.000
_cell.length_c   1.000
_cell.angle_alpha   90.00
_cell.angle_beta   90.00
_cell.angle_gamma   90.00
#
_symmetry.space_group_name_H-M   'P 1'
#
loop_
_entity.id
_entity.type
_entity.pdbx_description
1 polymer ?
#
loop_
_entity_poly.entity_id
_entity_poly.type
_entity_poly.pdbx_seq_one_letter_code
_entity_poly.pdbx_strand_id
1 'polypeptide(L)'
;MATKRLRDTRNYSENVRNSILERRETSLFKKAEELSILCDVEVAIIIFMPGKIHPIAWKSTSLAQDVLTRYLSFIEFKRLEKLVTHEGYLQKKVDKKEEHISKLEKMNEAKEMEILFNQLVEGKSIDELDAREMKGDGSGIEHAPKEGNDINVEDDGHSKDLD
;
A
#
# COMPACT_ATOMS: atom_id res chain seq x y z
N MET A 1 10.98 22.66 14.98
CA MET A 1 11.94 21.74 14.32
C MET A 1 11.15 20.70 13.54
N ALA A 2 11.27 20.66 12.21
CA ALA A 2 10.56 19.70 11.37
C ALA A 2 11.29 18.34 11.39
N THR A 3 10.66 17.29 11.89
CA THR A 3 11.22 15.94 11.87
C THR A 3 11.05 15.33 10.48
N LYS A 4 12.16 14.90 9.87
CA LYS A 4 12.18 14.17 8.59
C LYS A 4 11.24 12.95 8.67
N ARG A 5 10.31 12.83 7.73
CA ARG A 5 9.44 11.64 7.62
C ARG A 5 10.30 10.43 7.27
N LEU A 6 10.34 9.44 8.17
CA LEU A 6 11.08 8.19 7.96
C LEU A 6 10.25 7.27 7.07
N ARG A 7 10.74 6.97 5.87
CA ARG A 7 10.01 6.21 4.84
C ARG A 7 10.27 4.71 4.85
N ASP A 8 11.45 4.27 5.28
CA ASP A 8 11.77 2.84 5.36
C ASP A 8 12.49 2.54 6.67
N THR A 9 11.79 1.88 7.59
CA THR A 9 12.30 1.53 8.91
C THR A 9 13.19 0.29 8.94
N ARG A 10 13.28 -0.48 7.85
CA ARG A 10 13.99 -1.77 7.83
C ARG A 10 15.50 -1.62 7.74
N ASN A 11 15.98 -0.54 7.13
CA ASN A 11 17.41 -0.27 6.92
C ASN A 11 18.12 0.40 8.11
N TYR A 12 17.47 0.47 9.28
CA TYR A 12 18.07 1.06 10.49
C TYR A 12 18.67 0.02 11.42
N SER A 13 19.67 0.45 12.19
CA SER A 13 20.21 -0.34 13.30
C SER A 13 19.13 -0.69 14.31
N GLU A 14 19.33 -1.78 15.05
CA GLU A 14 18.37 -2.27 16.04
C GLU A 14 18.02 -1.21 17.09
N ASN A 15 19.00 -0.48 17.61
CA ASN A 15 18.78 0.59 18.58
C ASN A 15 17.87 1.69 18.02
N VAL A 16 18.07 2.07 16.75
CA VAL A 16 17.22 3.08 16.10
C VAL A 16 15.81 2.53 15.88
N ARG A 17 15.66 1.27 15.44
CA ARG A 17 14.34 0.62 15.29
C ARG A 17 13.59 0.55 16.62
N ASN A 18 14.25 0.17 17.71
CA ASN A 18 13.65 0.06 19.03
C ASN A 18 13.20 1.43 19.56
N SER A 19 14.04 2.48 19.44
CA SER A 19 13.65 3.82 19.85
C SER A 19 12.48 4.40 19.04
N ILE A 20 12.39 4.08 17.74
CA ILE A 20 11.25 4.45 16.90
C ILE A 20 10.00 3.71 17.35
N LEU A 21 10.12 2.41 17.63
CA LEU A 21 9.00 1.59 18.08
C LEU A 21 8.44 2.11 19.41
N GLU A 22 9.28 2.37 20.42
CA GLU A 22 8.85 2.90 21.72
C GLU A 22 8.08 4.21 21.57
N ARG A 23 8.55 5.12 20.71
CA ARG A 23 7.86 6.38 20.42
C ARG A 23 6.52 6.16 19.71
N ARG A 24 6.47 5.26 18.72
CA ARG A 24 5.26 4.95 17.96
C ARG A 24 4.23 4.24 18.82
N GLU A 25 4.64 3.24 19.58
CA GLU A 25 3.84 2.52 20.57
C GLU A 25 3.19 3.50 21.55
N THR A 26 3.99 4.38 22.18
CA THR A 26 3.47 5.40 23.09
C THR A 26 2.41 6.28 22.42
N SER A 27 2.67 6.72 21.19
CA SER A 27 1.71 7.55 20.45
C SER A 27 0.44 6.79 20.05
N LEU A 28 0.57 5.51 19.73
CA LEU A 28 -0.53 4.64 19.34
C LEU A 28 -1.45 4.36 20.53
N PHE A 29 -0.87 4.09 21.71
CA PHE A 29 -1.61 3.88 22.95
C PHE A 29 -2.39 5.12 23.38
N LYS A 30 -1.83 6.31 23.20
CA LYS A 30 -2.56 7.57 23.42
C LYS A 30 -3.76 7.70 22.49
N LYS A 31 -3.59 7.38 21.20
CA LYS A 31 -4.69 7.40 20.23
C LYS A 31 -5.75 6.35 20.50
N ALA A 32 -5.35 5.18 20.99
CA ALA A 32 -6.28 4.14 21.43
C ALA A 32 -7.10 4.58 22.65
N GLU A 33 -6.47 5.27 23.62
CA GLU A 33 -7.17 5.83 24.78
C GLU A 33 -8.19 6.88 24.36
N GLU A 34 -7.77 7.85 23.53
CA GLU A 34 -8.67 8.86 22.97
C GLU A 34 -9.85 8.22 22.23
N LEU A 35 -9.60 7.22 21.38
CA LEU A 35 -10.63 6.52 20.63
C LEU A 35 -11.61 5.77 21.55
N SER A 36 -11.08 5.04 22.53
CA SER A 36 -11.87 4.27 23.49
C SER A 36 -12.80 5.18 24.30
N ILE A 37 -12.28 6.32 24.78
CA ILE A 37 -13.06 7.30 25.55
C ILE A 37 -14.09 8.02 24.69
N LEU A 38 -13.69 8.54 23.52
CA LEU A 38 -14.56 9.38 22.69
C LEU A 38 -15.71 8.60 22.04
N CYS A 39 -15.48 7.33 21.73
CA CYS A 39 -16.46 6.49 21.03
C CYS A 39 -17.12 5.43 21.92
N ASP A 40 -16.72 5.35 23.20
CA ASP A 40 -17.17 4.30 24.13
C ASP A 40 -17.00 2.89 23.54
N VAL A 41 -15.78 2.60 23.08
CA VAL A 41 -15.43 1.32 22.44
C VAL A 41 -14.30 0.61 23.17
N GLU A 42 -14.41 -0.72 23.20
CA GLU A 42 -13.33 -1.57 23.65
C GLU A 42 -12.27 -1.72 22.56
N VAL A 43 -11.01 -1.50 22.92
CA VAL A 43 -9.87 -1.58 22.01
C VAL A 43 -8.81 -2.49 22.61
N ALA A 44 -8.23 -3.36 21.79
CA ALA A 44 -7.05 -4.12 22.14
C ALA A 44 -5.97 -3.90 21.09
N ILE A 45 -4.74 -3.70 21.56
CA ILE A 45 -3.55 -3.59 20.71
C ILE A 45 -2.54 -4.59 21.23
N ILE A 46 -2.07 -5.45 20.33
CA ILE A 46 -1.09 -6.50 20.60
C ILE A 46 0.05 -6.33 19.60
N ILE A 47 1.27 -6.12 20.09
CA ILE A 47 2.46 -5.89 19.27
C ILE A 47 3.46 -7.02 19.52
N PHE A 48 3.79 -7.77 18.48
CA PHE A 48 4.84 -8.77 18.51
C PHE A 48 6.16 -8.16 18.05
N MET A 49 7.19 -8.33 18.86
CA MET A 49 8.55 -7.87 18.55
C MET A 49 9.46 -9.08 18.31
N PRO A 50 10.28 -9.07 17.24
CA PRO A 50 11.34 -10.06 17.10
C PRO A 50 12.23 -10.09 18.36
N GLY A 51 12.55 -11.28 18.85
CA GLY A 51 13.42 -11.47 20.02
C GLY A 51 12.75 -11.27 21.39
N LYS A 52 11.49 -10.83 21.46
CA LYS A 52 10.73 -10.79 22.72
C LYS A 52 9.78 -11.98 22.82
N ILE A 53 9.79 -12.64 23.98
CA ILE A 53 8.93 -13.80 24.27
C ILE A 53 7.47 -13.36 24.47
N HIS A 54 7.27 -12.22 25.14
CA HIS A 54 5.93 -11.71 25.44
C HIS A 54 5.58 -10.52 24.53
N PRO A 55 4.35 -10.48 23.99
CA PRO A 55 3.89 -9.34 23.23
C PRO A 55 3.70 -8.13 24.15
N ILE A 56 3.80 -6.95 23.56
CA ILE A 56 3.41 -5.71 24.22
C ILE A 56 1.91 -5.54 24.02
N ALA A 57 1.17 -5.30 25.10
CA ALA A 57 -0.26 -5.10 25.08
C ALA A 57 -0.64 -3.74 25.64
N TRP A 58 -1.64 -3.09 25.04
CA TRP A 58 -2.20 -1.85 25.58
C TRP A 58 -3.08 -2.10 26.82
N LYS A 59 -2.95 -1.24 27.84
CA LYS A 59 -3.50 -1.35 29.21
C LYS A 59 -3.02 -2.57 30.00
N SER A 60 -3.36 -3.78 29.59
CA SER A 60 -2.87 -5.02 30.21
C SER A 60 -3.06 -6.21 29.29
N THR A 61 -2.27 -7.26 29.49
CA THR A 61 -2.37 -8.51 28.73
C THR A 61 -3.73 -9.19 28.92
N SER A 62 -4.27 -9.20 30.14
CA SER A 62 -5.59 -9.80 30.42
C SER A 62 -6.71 -9.07 29.68
N LEU A 63 -6.74 -7.73 29.74
CA LEU A 63 -7.75 -6.95 29.05
C LEU A 63 -7.69 -7.14 27.52
N ALA A 64 -6.47 -7.17 26.95
CA ALA A 64 -6.29 -7.45 25.54
C ALA A 64 -6.77 -8.87 25.16
N GLN A 65 -6.52 -9.86 26.03
CA GLN A 65 -7.02 -11.23 25.87
C GLN A 65 -8.55 -11.31 25.95
N ASP A 66 -9.20 -10.56 26.83
CA ASP A 66 -10.66 -10.56 26.97
C ASP A 66 -11.34 -9.99 25.73
N VAL A 67 -10.81 -8.88 25.18
CA VAL A 67 -11.29 -8.31 23.91
C VAL A 67 -11.04 -9.28 22.75
N LEU A 68 -9.85 -9.89 22.69
CA LEU A 68 -9.52 -10.86 21.64
C LEU A 68 -10.43 -12.09 21.71
N THR A 69 -10.66 -12.65 22.90
CA THR A 69 -11.54 -13.81 23.11
C THR A 69 -12.96 -13.50 22.66
N ARG A 70 -13.50 -12.32 22.99
CA ARG A 70 -14.80 -11.86 22.50
C ARG A 70 -14.81 -11.65 20.99
N TYR A 71 -13.73 -11.12 20.41
CA TYR A 71 -13.63 -11.01 18.95
C TYR A 71 -13.64 -12.39 18.27
N LEU A 72 -12.91 -13.35 18.82
CA LEU A 72 -12.81 -14.71 18.28
C LEU A 72 -14.09 -15.53 18.48
N SER A 73 -14.95 -15.17 19.44
CA SER A 73 -16.25 -15.84 19.65
C SER A 73 -17.31 -15.50 18.60
N PHE A 74 -17.11 -14.44 17.81
CA PHE A 74 -17.99 -14.15 16.68
C PHE A 74 -17.76 -15.13 15.52
N ILE A 75 -18.84 -15.45 14.78
CA ILE A 75 -18.76 -16.23 13.55
C ILE A 75 -17.78 -15.59 12.54
N GLU A 76 -17.04 -16.43 11.83
CA GLU A 76 -15.94 -16.01 10.96
C GLU A 76 -16.37 -14.97 9.92
N PHE A 77 -17.52 -15.17 9.26
CA PHE A 77 -18.03 -14.24 8.26
C PHE A 77 -18.16 -12.80 8.79
N LYS A 78 -18.69 -12.61 10.01
CA LYS A 78 -18.82 -11.29 10.64
C LYS A 78 -17.46 -10.65 10.96
N ARG A 79 -16.46 -11.48 11.25
CA ARG A 79 -15.10 -11.01 11.53
C ARG A 79 -14.42 -10.57 10.23
N LEU A 80 -14.51 -11.37 9.17
CA LEU A 80 -13.91 -11.09 7.87
C LEU A 80 -14.51 -9.85 7.21
N GLU A 81 -15.82 -9.64 7.34
CA GLU A 81 -16.51 -8.46 6.81
C GLU A 81 -15.89 -7.14 7.30
N LYS A 82 -15.46 -7.10 8.57
CA LYS A 82 -14.91 -5.90 9.22
C LYS A 82 -13.38 -5.91 9.32
N LEU A 83 -12.72 -6.97 8.85
CA LEU A 83 -11.28 -7.10 8.95
C LEU A 83 -10.59 -6.13 7.98
N VAL A 84 -9.65 -5.36 8.51
CA VAL A 84 -8.78 -4.49 7.71
C VAL A 84 -7.34 -4.93 7.90
N THR A 85 -6.73 -5.41 6.82
CA THR A 85 -5.30 -5.71 6.78
C THR A 85 -4.51 -4.50 6.30
N HIS A 86 -3.23 -4.40 6.68
CA HIS A 86 -2.37 -3.32 6.23
C HIS A 86 -2.20 -3.33 4.70
N GLU A 87 -2.01 -4.51 4.11
CA GLU A 87 -1.94 -4.71 2.66
C GLU A 87 -3.22 -4.25 1.96
N GLY A 88 -4.40 -4.73 2.41
CA GLY A 88 -5.68 -4.32 1.82
C GLY A 88 -5.98 -2.83 1.98
N TYR A 89 -5.55 -2.22 3.09
CA TYR A 89 -5.65 -0.77 3.28
C TYR A 89 -4.76 0.01 2.30
N LEU A 90 -3.52 -0.44 2.09
CA LEU A 90 -2.61 0.19 1.13
C LEU A 90 -3.09 0.01 -0.30
N GLN A 91 -3.56 -1.19 -0.67
CA GLN A 91 -4.11 -1.44 -1.99
C GLN A 91 -5.28 -0.50 -2.30
N LYS A 92 -6.25 -0.37 -1.37
CA LYS A 92 -7.36 0.60 -1.51
C LYS A 92 -6.89 2.05 -1.70
N LYS A 93 -5.72 2.43 -1.18
CA LYS A 93 -5.16 3.77 -1.42
C LYS A 93 -4.55 3.90 -2.80
N VAL A 94 -3.89 2.86 -3.29
CA VAL A 94 -3.35 2.79 -4.65
C VAL A 94 -4.51 2.86 -5.65
N ASP A 95 -5.53 2.01 -5.50
CA ASP A 95 -6.68 1.97 -6.40
C ASP A 95 -7.39 3.34 -6.51
N LYS A 96 -7.58 4.02 -5.38
CA LYS A 96 -8.17 5.38 -5.36
C LYS A 96 -7.32 6.42 -6.09
N LYS A 97 -5.99 6.26 -6.06
CA LYS A 97 -5.07 7.16 -6.77
C LYS A 97 -5.09 6.87 -8.27
N GLU A 98 -5.11 5.61 -8.65
CA GLU A 98 -5.26 5.18 -10.05
C GLU A 98 -6.59 5.63 -10.64
N GLU A 99 -7.70 5.50 -9.91
CA GLU A 99 -9.00 6.01 -10.34
C GLU A 99 -8.99 7.53 -10.55
N HIS A 100 -8.29 8.26 -9.68
CA HIS A 100 -8.15 9.71 -9.83
C HIS A 100 -7.32 10.09 -11.06
N ILE A 101 -6.24 9.35 -11.33
CA ILE A 101 -5.40 9.52 -12.52
C ILE A 101 -6.23 9.26 -13.78
N SER A 102 -6.96 8.14 -13.85
CA SER A 102 -7.80 7.81 -15.01
C SER A 102 -8.87 8.87 -15.29
N LYS A 103 -9.44 9.50 -14.24
CA LYS A 103 -10.37 10.62 -14.42
C LYS A 103 -9.68 11.85 -15.00
N LEU A 104 -8.47 12.16 -14.55
CA LEU A 104 -7.70 13.29 -15.07
C LEU A 104 -7.29 13.07 -16.53
N GLU A 105 -6.88 11.86 -16.90
CA GLU A 105 -6.53 11.50 -18.28
C GLU A 105 -7.73 11.72 -19.23
N LYS A 106 -8.92 11.20 -18.88
CA LYS A 106 -10.14 11.42 -19.66
C LYS A 106 -10.54 12.90 -19.78
N MET A 107 -10.33 13.67 -18.72
CA MET A 107 -10.57 15.11 -18.76
C MET A 107 -9.56 15.83 -19.65
N ASN A 108 -8.32 15.35 -19.71
CA ASN A 108 -7.28 15.89 -20.57
C ASN A 108 -7.58 15.59 -22.05
N GLU A 109 -7.92 14.35 -22.38
CA GLU A 109 -8.34 13.94 -23.73
C GLU A 109 -9.54 14.76 -24.23
N ALA A 110 -10.55 14.98 -23.38
CA ALA A 110 -11.71 15.79 -23.73
C ALA A 110 -11.34 17.26 -24.02
N LYS A 111 -10.37 17.82 -23.27
CA LYS A 111 -9.87 19.18 -23.51
C LYS A 111 -9.02 19.28 -24.76
N GLU A 112 -8.21 18.27 -25.05
CA GLU A 112 -7.45 18.19 -26.30
C GLU A 112 -8.40 18.18 -27.50
N MET A 113 -9.47 17.38 -27.43
CA MET A 113 -10.51 17.36 -28.46
C MET A 113 -11.22 18.72 -28.60
N GLU A 114 -11.53 19.40 -27.51
CA GLU A 114 -12.12 20.74 -27.52
C GLU A 114 -11.18 21.77 -28.19
N ILE A 115 -9.88 21.72 -27.88
CA ILE A 115 -8.87 22.60 -28.49
C ILE A 115 -8.79 22.35 -30.00
N LEU A 116 -8.72 21.09 -30.43
CA LEU A 116 -8.68 20.72 -31.85
C LEU A 116 -9.95 21.15 -32.59
N PHE A 117 -11.13 20.97 -31.98
CA PHE A 117 -12.40 21.42 -32.55
C PHE A 117 -12.44 22.93 -32.75
N ASN A 118 -12.03 23.71 -31.74
CA ASN A 118 -11.97 25.17 -31.83
C ASN A 118 -11.02 25.62 -32.96
N GLN A 119 -9.86 24.97 -33.10
CA GLN A 119 -8.91 25.26 -34.19
C GLN A 119 -9.48 24.98 -35.59
N LEU A 120 -10.27 23.91 -35.73
CA LEU A 120 -10.95 23.59 -36.99
C LEU A 120 -12.02 24.63 -37.34
N VAL A 121 -12.80 25.08 -36.36
CA VAL A 121 -13.82 26.14 -36.56
C VAL A 121 -13.18 27.48 -36.95
N GLU A 122 -11.97 27.77 -36.46
CA GLU A 122 -11.17 28.94 -36.86
C GLU A 122 -10.61 28.85 -38.30
N GLY A 123 -10.82 27.73 -39.01
CA GLY A 123 -10.42 27.57 -40.41
C GLY A 123 -8.97 27.12 -40.63
N LYS A 124 -8.29 26.59 -39.59
CA LYS A 124 -6.97 25.97 -39.74
C LYS A 124 -7.09 24.67 -40.53
N SER A 125 -6.14 24.42 -41.45
CA SER A 125 -6.13 23.18 -42.23
C SER A 125 -5.77 21.99 -41.34
N ILE A 126 -6.26 20.80 -41.71
CA ILE A 126 -5.99 19.55 -40.98
C ILE A 126 -4.48 19.29 -40.82
N ASP A 127 -3.67 19.71 -41.79
CA ASP A 127 -2.21 19.56 -41.79
C ASP A 127 -1.50 20.43 -40.73
N GLU A 128 -2.13 21.51 -40.23
CA GLU A 128 -1.58 22.39 -39.18
C GLU A 128 -1.91 21.92 -37.75
N LEU A 129 -2.81 20.94 -37.59
CA LEU A 129 -3.32 20.48 -36.29
C LEU A 129 -2.35 19.51 -35.59
N ASP A 130 -1.49 18.82 -36.33
CA ASP A 130 -0.57 17.76 -35.83
C ASP A 130 0.77 18.32 -35.29
N ALA A 131 1.04 19.62 -35.48
CA ALA A 131 2.37 20.19 -35.25
C ALA A 131 2.70 20.56 -33.78
N ARG A 132 1.79 20.35 -32.82
CA ARG A 132 1.98 20.77 -31.41
C ARG A 132 2.19 19.65 -30.40
N GLU A 133 2.15 18.38 -30.82
CA GLU A 133 2.31 17.22 -29.93
C GLU A 133 3.78 16.90 -29.54
N MET A 134 4.81 17.45 -30.20
CA MET A 134 6.22 17.17 -29.87
C MET A 134 6.91 18.20 -28.97
N LYS A 135 6.22 18.67 -27.93
CA LYS A 135 6.91 19.33 -26.80
C LYS A 135 6.27 19.06 -25.45
N GLY A 136 5.95 17.79 -25.19
CA GLY A 136 5.77 17.26 -23.84
C GLY A 136 7.06 16.55 -23.41
N ASP A 137 7.69 17.03 -22.34
CA ASP A 137 8.87 16.41 -21.72
C ASP A 137 8.53 15.00 -21.19
N GLY A 138 8.59 14.01 -22.07
CA GLY A 138 8.54 12.60 -21.74
C GLY A 138 9.93 12.10 -21.38
N SER A 139 10.35 12.26 -20.12
CA SER A 139 11.37 11.36 -19.57
C SER A 139 10.80 9.95 -19.59
N GLY A 140 11.10 9.21 -20.66
CA GLY A 140 10.71 7.82 -20.83
C GLY A 140 11.21 7.01 -19.65
N ILE A 141 10.28 6.43 -18.88
CA ILE A 141 10.57 5.24 -18.12
C ILE A 141 10.49 4.12 -19.14
N GLU A 142 11.67 3.68 -19.56
CA GLU A 142 11.89 2.51 -20.40
C GLU A 142 11.28 1.29 -19.69
N HIS A 143 10.19 0.76 -20.22
CA HIS A 143 9.68 -0.55 -19.82
C HIS A 143 10.57 -1.60 -20.49
N ALA A 144 11.49 -2.19 -19.74
CA ALA A 144 12.24 -3.36 -20.15
C ALA A 144 11.28 -4.56 -20.39
N PRO A 145 11.51 -5.38 -21.42
CA PRO A 145 10.66 -6.53 -21.70
C PRO A 145 10.82 -7.60 -20.61
N LYS A 146 9.71 -8.16 -20.16
CA LYS A 146 9.71 -9.39 -19.36
C LYS A 146 10.05 -10.55 -20.29
N GLU A 147 11.27 -11.07 -20.19
CA GLU A 147 11.61 -12.37 -20.73
C GLU A 147 10.72 -13.44 -20.06
N GLY A 148 10.14 -14.29 -20.90
CA GLY A 148 9.39 -15.46 -20.48
C GLY A 148 10.32 -16.45 -19.80
N ASN A 149 9.96 -16.85 -18.58
CA ASN A 149 10.55 -18.03 -17.95
C ASN A 149 9.89 -19.27 -18.57
N ASP A 150 10.52 -19.83 -19.59
CA ASP A 150 10.33 -21.23 -19.93
C ASP A 150 10.97 -22.07 -18.83
N ILE A 151 10.12 -22.81 -18.11
CA ILE A 151 10.53 -23.75 -17.07
C ILE A 151 10.97 -25.02 -17.79
N ASN A 152 12.28 -25.14 -18.06
CA ASN A 152 12.86 -26.43 -18.40
C ASN A 152 12.78 -27.34 -17.18
N VAL A 153 11.91 -28.35 -17.24
CA VAL A 153 11.98 -29.53 -16.39
C VAL A 153 13.01 -30.45 -17.05
N GLU A 154 14.26 -30.38 -16.59
CA GLU A 154 15.23 -31.43 -16.88
C GLU A 154 14.95 -32.63 -15.98
N ASP A 155 14.65 -33.71 -16.66
CA ASP A 155 14.46 -35.09 -16.21
C ASP A 155 15.85 -35.68 -15.90
N ASP A 156 16.23 -35.75 -14.62
CA ASP A 156 17.42 -36.48 -14.18
C ASP A 156 17.08 -37.96 -13.95
N GLY A 157 17.05 -38.69 -15.06
CA GLY A 157 16.95 -40.15 -15.11
C GLY A 157 18.18 -40.80 -15.76
N HIS A 158 19.26 -41.03 -14.99
CA HIS A 158 20.17 -42.17 -15.22
C HIS A 158 21.02 -42.43 -13.95
N SER A 159 20.74 -43.47 -13.19
CA SER A 159 21.34 -44.81 -13.33
C SER A 159 22.87 -44.75 -13.41
N LYS A 160 23.52 -45.16 -12.31
CA LYS A 160 24.91 -45.61 -12.29
C LYS A 160 24.98 -46.97 -11.61
N ASP A 161 25.08 -47.96 -12.48
CA ASP A 161 26.03 -49.07 -12.48
C ASP A 161 26.04 -50.07 -11.33
N LEU A 162 25.71 -51.30 -11.73
CA LEU A 162 26.07 -52.57 -11.14
C LEU A 162 27.59 -52.77 -11.21
N ASP A 163 28.20 -53.06 -10.06
CA ASP A 163 28.96 -54.28 -9.76
C ASP A 163 29.34 -54.31 -8.27
#